data_AF-A0A4R5F841-F1
#
_entry.id   AF-A0A4R5F841-F1
#
_cell.length_a   1.000
_cell.length_b   1.000
_cell.length_c   1.000
_cell.angle_alpha   90.00
_cell.angle_beta   90.00
_cell.angle_gamma   90.00
#
_symmetry.space_group_name_H-M   'P 1'
#
loop_
_entity.id
_entity.type
_entity.pdbx_description
1 polymer ?
#
loop_
_entity_poly.entity_id
_entity_poly.type
_entity_poly.pdbx_seq_one_letter_code
_entity_poly.pdbx_strand_id
1 'polypeptide(L)'
;MDVVLPPALDATLEMMGVPNINVSVSDIHADAAAWRTVDAYSTAVSGQQEAVMRQAGEVYDGDSATVLSDFSQETQGHLARAAVAVRSVPVVLDNVGWLVTGAKLAVGATAAHVLWRMLRAHVSAGPLGPALNAQALLQGRARILAIRHQTQQGAGRVLAPALRDRAASQFRHVVEHLRLPGMGPRPAFAGGPRLPGTRMPSESRDFPGLARMGWRKNASNKTNSGDKPYESKEEAEKAAREAAGQGGRSRFRPECRSDDHVHVDYFNKHGEVSHTKHFPWKKKK
;
A
#
# COMPACT_ATOMS: atom_id res chain seq x y z
N MET A 1 3.34 17.80 -4.74
CA MET A 1 4.69 18.07 -4.18
C MET A 1 4.72 17.56 -2.76
N ASP A 2 5.80 16.91 -2.34
CA ASP A 2 5.90 16.50 -0.93
C ASP A 2 6.23 17.72 -0.08
N VAL A 3 5.56 17.85 1.07
CA VAL A 3 5.79 18.97 1.99
C VAL A 3 7.01 18.63 2.83
N VAL A 4 8.15 19.21 2.47
CA VAL A 4 9.39 19.11 3.24
C VAL A 4 9.40 20.22 4.28
N LEU A 5 9.53 19.85 5.55
CA LEU A 5 9.66 20.83 6.63
C LEU A 5 11.06 21.45 6.59
N PRO A 6 11.20 22.78 6.76
CA PRO A 6 12.49 23.40 7.00
C PRO A 6 13.21 22.76 8.21
N PRO A 7 14.56 22.63 8.19
CA PRO A 7 15.31 21.96 9.25
C PRO A 7 15.04 22.48 10.66
N ALA A 8 14.81 23.80 10.80
CA ALA A 8 14.48 24.41 12.10
C ALA A 8 13.15 23.92 12.69
N LEU A 9 12.15 23.62 11.84
CA LEU A 9 10.88 23.07 12.29
C LEU A 9 11.02 21.59 12.66
N ASP A 10 11.83 20.84 11.91
CA ASP A 10 12.11 19.44 12.19
C ASP A 10 12.82 19.28 13.55
N ALA A 11 13.85 20.09 13.81
CA ALA A 11 14.51 20.15 15.11
C ALA A 11 13.54 20.54 16.25
N THR A 12 12.58 21.43 15.98
CA THR A 12 11.55 21.80 16.96
C THR A 12 10.60 20.64 17.25
N LEU A 13 10.22 19.87 16.24
CA LEU A 13 9.42 18.64 16.40
C LEU A 13 10.19 17.57 17.19
N GLU A 14 11.49 17.42 16.91
CA GLU A 14 12.38 16.51 17.63
C GLU A 14 12.48 16.88 19.12
N MET A 15 12.67 18.17 19.43
CA MET A 15 12.66 18.67 20.81
C MET A 15 11.32 18.41 21.53
N MET A 16 10.20 18.44 20.80
CA MET A 16 8.89 18.09 21.34
C MET A 16 8.69 16.57 21.48
N GLY A 17 9.62 15.74 21.02
CA GLY A 17 9.50 14.28 21.01
C GLY A 17 8.39 13.78 20.09
N VAL A 18 8.10 14.51 19.00
CA VAL A 18 7.09 14.14 18.02
C VAL A 18 7.78 13.70 16.73
N PRO A 19 7.75 12.40 16.36
CA PRO A 19 8.42 11.93 15.15
C PRO A 19 7.72 12.48 13.91
N ASN A 20 8.43 12.99 12.90
CA ASN A 20 7.81 13.57 11.70
C ASN A 20 6.85 12.57 10.98
N ILE A 21 5.82 13.08 10.30
CA ILE A 21 4.89 12.25 9.50
C ILE A 21 5.62 11.80 8.23
N ASN A 22 6.30 10.65 8.32
CA ASN A 22 7.08 10.09 7.21
C ASN A 22 6.20 9.33 6.21
N VAL A 23 5.21 10.03 5.64
CA VAL A 23 4.34 9.52 4.58
C VAL A 23 4.56 10.38 3.34
N SER A 24 5.03 9.79 2.24
CA SER A 24 5.25 10.49 0.97
C SER A 24 3.91 10.80 0.31
N VAL A 25 3.55 12.08 0.21
CA VAL A 25 2.33 12.52 -0.49
C VAL A 25 2.47 12.26 -2.00
N SER A 26 3.69 12.38 -2.53
CA SER A 26 3.98 12.04 -3.92
C SER A 26 3.76 10.57 -4.23
N ASP A 27 4.06 9.65 -3.30
CA ASP A 27 3.83 8.23 -3.51
C ASP A 27 2.33 7.93 -3.59
N ILE A 28 1.52 8.55 -2.72
CA ILE A 28 0.06 8.44 -2.73
C ILE A 28 -0.52 8.92 -4.08
N HIS A 29 -0.05 10.05 -4.59
CA HIS A 29 -0.50 10.55 -5.90
C HIS A 29 0.01 9.71 -7.07
N ALA A 30 1.21 9.13 -6.96
CA ALA A 30 1.73 8.20 -7.96
C ALA A 30 0.88 6.93 -8.02
N ASP A 31 0.47 6.39 -6.88
CA ASP A 31 -0.45 5.26 -6.80
C ASP A 31 -1.83 5.63 -7.38
N ALA A 32 -2.36 6.82 -7.06
CA ALA A 32 -3.61 7.30 -7.66
C ALA A 32 -3.52 7.39 -9.20
N ALA A 33 -2.39 7.87 -9.74
CA ALA A 33 -2.15 7.92 -11.18
C ALA A 33 -2.09 6.51 -11.80
N ALA A 34 -1.42 5.56 -11.15
CA ALA A 34 -1.39 4.17 -11.59
C ALA A 34 -2.79 3.55 -11.64
N TRP A 35 -3.65 3.84 -10.66
CA TRP A 35 -5.04 3.38 -10.67
C TRP A 35 -5.89 4.01 -11.78
N ARG A 36 -5.65 5.26 -12.17
CA ARG A 36 -6.30 5.87 -13.36
C ARG A 36 -5.89 5.16 -14.64
N THR A 37 -4.62 4.73 -14.73
CA THR A 37 -4.17 3.90 -15.85
C THR A 37 -4.92 2.56 -15.87
N VAL A 38 -5.06 1.90 -14.71
CA VAL A 38 -5.84 0.63 -14.60
C VAL A 38 -7.30 0.84 -15.02
N ASP A 39 -7.93 1.94 -14.63
CA ASP A 39 -9.30 2.27 -15.02
C ASP A 39 -9.44 2.40 -16.56
N ALA A 40 -8.54 3.17 -17.18
CA ALA A 40 -8.51 3.36 -18.63
C ALA A 40 -8.36 2.03 -19.38
N TYR A 41 -7.45 1.16 -18.93
CA TYR A 41 -7.28 -0.18 -19.53
C TYR A 41 -8.51 -1.07 -19.31
N SER A 42 -9.09 -1.08 -18.11
CA SER A 42 -10.26 -1.91 -17.81
C SER A 42 -11.46 -1.54 -18.67
N THR A 43 -11.65 -0.24 -18.92
CA THR A 43 -12.71 0.27 -19.80
C THR A 43 -12.48 -0.15 -21.25
N ALA A 44 -11.24 -0.04 -21.74
CA ALA A 44 -10.89 -0.47 -23.11
C ALA A 44 -11.07 -1.98 -23.32
N VAL A 45 -10.62 -2.80 -22.38
CA VAL A 45 -10.76 -4.27 -22.45
C VAL A 45 -12.23 -4.69 -22.42
N SER A 46 -13.05 -4.05 -21.58
CA SER A 46 -14.50 -4.35 -21.52
C SER A 46 -15.18 -4.07 -22.86
N GLY A 47 -14.86 -2.95 -23.51
CA GLY A 47 -15.41 -2.63 -24.84
C GLY A 47 -14.94 -3.59 -25.94
N GLN A 48 -13.68 -4.05 -25.89
CA GLN A 48 -13.17 -5.06 -26.82
C GLN A 48 -13.88 -6.40 -26.64
N GLN A 49 -14.07 -6.85 -25.40
CA GLN A 49 -14.82 -8.08 -25.13
C GLN A 49 -16.24 -8.00 -25.68
N GLU A 50 -16.96 -6.90 -25.44
CA GLU A 50 -18.31 -6.73 -25.96
C GLU A 50 -18.36 -6.78 -27.49
N ALA A 51 -17.40 -6.14 -28.17
CA ALA A 51 -17.29 -6.18 -29.63
C ALA A 51 -17.03 -7.60 -30.15
N VAL A 52 -16.13 -8.35 -29.51
CA VAL A 52 -15.82 -9.74 -29.87
C VAL A 52 -17.04 -10.64 -29.68
N MET A 53 -17.78 -10.48 -28.59
CA MET A 53 -18.98 -11.31 -28.33
C MET A 53 -20.12 -10.98 -29.29
N ARG A 54 -20.29 -9.69 -29.64
CA ARG A 54 -21.24 -9.27 -30.68
C ARG A 54 -20.92 -9.87 -32.04
N GLN A 55 -19.64 -9.79 -32.45
CA GLN A 55 -19.17 -10.37 -33.71
C GLN A 55 -19.31 -11.90 -33.72
N ALA A 56 -19.04 -12.56 -32.59
CA ALA A 56 -19.23 -14.01 -32.47
C ALA A 56 -20.70 -14.41 -32.63
N GLY A 57 -21.64 -13.62 -32.07
CA GLY A 57 -23.08 -13.83 -32.21
C GLY A 57 -23.59 -13.63 -33.65
N GLU A 58 -22.99 -12.71 -34.42
CA GLU A 58 -23.34 -12.51 -35.84
C GLU A 58 -22.96 -13.72 -36.73
N VAL A 59 -21.95 -14.49 -36.32
CA VAL A 59 -21.41 -15.62 -37.11
C VAL A 59 -21.94 -16.96 -36.64
N TYR A 60 -22.39 -17.07 -35.38
CA TYR A 60 -22.71 -18.34 -34.75
C TYR A 60 -23.98 -18.26 -33.90
N ASP A 61 -25.02 -18.98 -34.32
CA ASP A 61 -26.40 -18.87 -33.79
C ASP A 61 -26.94 -20.19 -33.17
N GLY A 62 -26.04 -21.05 -32.68
CA GLY A 62 -26.37 -22.36 -32.09
C GLY A 62 -26.56 -22.35 -30.56
N ASP A 63 -26.94 -23.49 -29.98
CA ASP A 63 -27.11 -23.65 -28.52
C ASP A 63 -25.86 -23.26 -27.72
N SER A 64 -24.67 -23.57 -28.25
CA SER A 64 -23.37 -23.16 -27.68
C SER A 64 -23.13 -21.65 -27.76
N ALA A 65 -23.73 -20.93 -28.73
CA ALA A 65 -23.72 -19.47 -28.78
C ALA A 65 -24.52 -18.89 -27.62
N THR A 66 -25.67 -19.49 -27.31
CA THR A 66 -26.53 -19.10 -26.19
C THR A 66 -25.80 -19.29 -24.86
N VAL A 67 -25.18 -20.45 -24.63
CA VAL A 67 -24.37 -20.71 -23.42
C VAL A 67 -23.20 -19.72 -23.30
N LEU A 68 -22.52 -19.41 -24.41
CA LEU A 68 -21.43 -18.45 -24.44
C LEU A 68 -21.92 -17.01 -24.16
N SER A 69 -23.09 -16.64 -24.68
CA SER A 69 -23.75 -15.35 -24.43
C SER A 69 -24.14 -15.21 -22.96
N ASP A 70 -24.75 -16.23 -22.37
CA ASP A 70 -25.14 -16.24 -20.96
C ASP A 70 -23.92 -16.10 -20.04
N PHE A 71 -22.85 -16.86 -20.32
CA PHE A 71 -21.58 -16.74 -19.61
C PHE A 71 -20.94 -15.35 -19.78
N SER A 72 -21.05 -14.76 -20.98
CA SER A 72 -20.59 -13.40 -21.24
C SER A 72 -21.34 -12.38 -20.39
N GLN A 73 -22.67 -12.48 -20.32
CA GLN A 73 -23.50 -11.55 -19.58
C GLN A 73 -23.19 -11.63 -18.08
N GLU A 74 -23.00 -12.83 -17.54
CA GLU A 74 -22.58 -13.03 -16.15
C GLU A 74 -21.21 -12.38 -15.88
N THR A 75 -20.22 -12.64 -16.75
CA THR A 75 -18.88 -12.07 -16.60
C THR A 75 -18.85 -10.55 -16.78
N GLN A 76 -19.67 -9.98 -17.68
CA GLN A 76 -19.86 -8.54 -17.82
C GLN A 76 -20.36 -7.90 -16.53
N GLY A 77 -21.29 -8.56 -15.82
CA GLY A 77 -21.75 -8.11 -14.51
C GLY A 77 -20.61 -7.98 -13.48
N HIS A 78 -19.66 -8.93 -13.47
CA HIS A 78 -18.48 -8.87 -12.61
C HIS A 78 -17.48 -7.79 -13.02
N LEU A 79 -17.24 -7.64 -14.33
CA LEU A 79 -16.35 -6.61 -14.86
C LEU A 79 -16.88 -5.20 -14.58
N ALA A 80 -18.20 -4.99 -14.71
CA ALA A 80 -18.84 -3.72 -14.38
C ALA A 80 -18.64 -3.35 -12.89
N ARG A 81 -18.82 -4.31 -11.97
CA ARG A 81 -18.57 -4.09 -10.53
C ARG A 81 -17.10 -3.79 -10.24
N ALA A 82 -16.18 -4.52 -10.88
CA ALA A 82 -14.75 -4.26 -10.76
C ALA A 82 -14.39 -2.86 -11.29
N ALA A 83 -14.93 -2.45 -12.44
CA ALA A 83 -14.71 -1.12 -13.01
C ALA A 83 -15.22 -0.01 -12.07
N VAL A 84 -16.40 -0.17 -11.47
CA VAL A 84 -16.92 0.79 -10.47
C VAL A 84 -15.98 0.91 -9.27
N ALA A 85 -15.47 -0.22 -8.76
CA ALA A 85 -14.50 -0.23 -7.67
C ALA A 85 -13.21 0.50 -8.07
N VAL A 86 -12.62 0.17 -9.23
CA VAL A 86 -11.40 0.78 -9.77
C VAL A 86 -11.54 2.30 -9.90
N ARG A 87 -12.67 2.79 -10.42
CA ARG A 87 -12.95 4.24 -10.57
C ARG A 87 -12.95 5.01 -9.26
N SER A 88 -13.31 4.35 -8.16
CA SER A 88 -13.35 5.00 -6.85
C SER A 88 -11.98 5.14 -6.19
N VAL A 89 -11.01 4.29 -6.55
CA VAL A 89 -9.69 4.25 -5.86
C VAL A 89 -8.89 5.54 -6.03
N PRO A 90 -8.72 6.13 -7.23
CA PRO A 90 -7.97 7.38 -7.38
C PRO A 90 -8.54 8.52 -6.54
N VAL A 91 -9.87 8.67 -6.52
CA VAL A 91 -10.55 9.73 -5.77
C VAL A 91 -10.28 9.59 -4.27
N VAL A 92 -10.31 8.37 -3.75
CA VAL A 92 -10.01 8.15 -2.32
C VAL A 92 -8.54 8.43 -2.03
N LEU A 93 -7.62 7.96 -2.87
CA LEU A 93 -6.18 8.22 -2.69
C LEU A 93 -5.85 9.72 -2.77
N ASP A 94 -6.48 10.47 -3.68
CA ASP A 94 -6.31 11.92 -3.75
C ASP A 94 -6.78 12.61 -2.46
N ASN A 95 -7.94 12.21 -1.93
CA ASN A 95 -8.46 12.74 -0.66
C ASN A 95 -7.55 12.40 0.53
N VAL A 96 -7.00 11.19 0.56
CA VAL A 96 -5.98 10.80 1.55
C VAL A 96 -4.74 11.69 1.41
N GLY A 97 -4.28 11.95 0.18
CA GLY A 97 -3.16 12.84 -0.11
C GLY A 97 -3.38 14.27 0.42
N TRP A 98 -4.57 14.83 0.20
CA TRP A 98 -4.96 16.14 0.74
C TRP A 98 -5.02 16.16 2.27
N LEU A 99 -5.57 15.13 2.89
CA LEU A 99 -5.66 15.01 4.34
C LEU A 99 -4.27 14.90 4.99
N VAL A 100 -3.37 14.10 4.42
CA VAL A 100 -1.97 14.00 4.88
C VAL A 100 -1.23 15.33 4.69
N THR A 101 -1.45 16.00 3.56
CA THR A 101 -0.87 17.33 3.27
C THR A 101 -1.34 18.36 4.30
N GLY A 102 -2.65 18.43 4.56
CA GLY A 102 -3.22 19.32 5.56
C GLY A 102 -2.68 19.05 6.97
N ALA A 103 -2.53 17.78 7.35
CA ALA A 103 -1.93 17.39 8.62
C ALA A 103 -0.45 17.82 8.73
N LYS A 104 0.36 17.60 7.67
CA LYS A 104 1.76 18.08 7.63
C LYS A 104 1.85 19.60 7.78
N LEU A 105 0.99 20.35 7.07
CA LEU A 105 0.95 21.81 7.16
C LEU A 105 0.53 22.29 8.55
N ALA A 106 -0.47 21.66 9.17
CA ALA A 106 -0.93 22.01 10.51
C ALA A 106 0.14 21.72 11.58
N VAL A 107 0.84 20.58 11.47
CA VAL A 107 1.97 20.23 12.35
C VAL A 107 3.12 21.22 12.15
N GLY A 108 3.48 21.54 10.91
CA GLY A 108 4.52 22.52 10.58
C GLY A 108 4.19 23.92 11.12
N ALA A 109 2.96 24.40 10.94
CA ALA A 109 2.50 25.69 11.46
C ALA A 109 2.55 25.73 12.99
N THR A 110 2.17 24.63 13.65
CA THR A 110 2.25 24.52 15.12
C THR A 110 3.70 24.55 15.60
N ALA A 111 4.61 23.83 14.93
CA ALA A 111 6.04 23.86 15.23
C ALA A 111 6.63 25.26 15.05
N ALA A 112 6.28 25.95 13.96
CA ALA A 112 6.72 27.32 13.70
C ALA A 112 6.25 28.29 14.80
N HIS A 113 5.00 28.15 15.25
CA HIS A 113 4.46 28.93 16.35
C HIS A 113 5.20 28.67 17.68
N VAL A 114 5.52 27.41 17.98
CA VAL A 114 6.28 27.04 19.19
C VAL A 114 7.69 27.61 19.12
N LEU A 115 8.38 27.46 18.00
CA LEU A 115 9.71 28.03 17.76
C LEU A 115 9.71 29.54 17.98
N TRP A 116 8.73 30.26 17.41
CA TRP A 116 8.57 31.70 17.61
C TRP A 116 8.38 32.06 19.09
N ARG A 117 7.54 31.32 19.82
CA ARG A 117 7.36 31.54 21.27
C ARG A 117 8.64 31.30 22.06
N MET A 118 9.42 30.28 21.68
CA MET A 118 10.70 29.98 22.33
C MET A 118 11.73 31.08 22.07
N LEU A 119 11.83 31.56 20.84
CA LEU A 119 12.69 32.69 20.48
C LEU A 119 12.31 33.96 21.27
N ARG A 120 11.01 34.26 21.34
CA ARG A 120 10.51 35.39 22.13
C ARG A 120 10.84 35.24 23.61
N ALA A 121 10.64 34.06 24.19
CA ALA A 121 10.96 33.81 25.60
C ALA A 121 12.47 33.98 25.89
N HIS A 122 13.35 33.56 24.96
CA HIS A 122 14.80 33.80 25.10
C HIS A 122 15.16 35.28 25.10
N VAL A 123 14.49 36.09 24.28
CA VAL A 123 14.80 37.52 24.16
C VAL A 123 14.16 38.34 25.30
N SER A 124 12.96 37.99 25.77
CA SER A 124 12.18 38.88 26.63
C SER A 124 11.94 38.41 28.07
N ALA A 125 12.22 37.15 28.43
CA ALA A 125 11.74 36.58 29.71
C ALA A 125 12.79 36.49 30.83
N GLY A 126 14.04 36.86 30.58
CA GLY A 126 15.11 36.80 31.59
C GLY A 126 15.20 35.42 32.26
N PRO A 127 15.24 35.33 33.61
CA PRO A 127 15.43 34.05 34.32
C PRO A 127 14.26 33.07 34.17
N LEU A 128 13.07 33.53 33.74
CA LEU A 128 11.90 32.66 33.54
C LEU A 128 11.86 32.02 32.14
N GLY A 129 12.78 32.39 31.24
CA GLY A 129 12.84 31.87 29.87
C GLY A 129 12.78 30.34 29.76
N PRO A 130 13.58 29.56 30.53
CA PRO A 130 13.56 28.11 30.46
C PRO A 130 12.19 27.50 30.79
N ALA A 131 11.48 28.01 31.80
CA ALA A 131 10.15 27.53 32.18
C ALA A 131 9.11 27.79 31.08
N LEU A 132 9.15 28.98 30.46
CA LEU A 132 8.25 29.34 29.36
C LEU A 132 8.51 28.51 28.09
N ASN A 133 9.78 28.20 27.81
CA ASN A 133 10.15 27.31 26.69
C ASN A 133 9.61 25.90 26.92
N ALA A 134 9.81 25.33 28.11
CA ALA A 134 9.28 24.02 28.46
C ALA A 134 7.76 23.97 28.35
N GLN A 135 7.07 25.01 28.82
CA GLN A 135 5.62 25.13 28.68
C GLN A 135 5.19 25.18 27.21
N ALA A 136 5.88 25.96 26.37
CA ALA A 136 5.59 26.06 24.94
C ALA A 136 5.77 24.71 24.23
N LEU A 137 6.83 23.96 24.55
CA LEU A 137 7.09 22.63 24.01
C LEU A 137 6.00 21.63 24.42
N LEU A 138 5.60 21.60 25.70
CA LEU A 138 4.55 20.69 26.18
C LEU A 138 3.18 21.00 25.56
N GLN A 139 2.81 22.29 25.48
CA GLN A 139 1.58 22.71 24.81
C GLN A 139 1.60 22.40 23.32
N GLY A 140 2.74 22.63 22.66
CA GLY A 140 2.96 22.30 21.25
C GLY A 140 2.80 20.82 20.98
N ARG A 141 3.47 19.98 21.79
CA ARG A 141 3.37 18.52 21.73
C ARG A 141 1.92 18.05 21.86
N ALA A 142 1.19 18.52 22.86
CA ALA A 142 -0.21 18.14 23.09
C ALA A 142 -1.10 18.48 21.88
N ARG A 143 -0.94 19.68 21.31
CA ARG A 143 -1.67 20.11 20.10
C ARG A 143 -1.33 19.26 18.88
N ILE A 144 -0.06 18.97 18.65
CA ILE A 144 0.39 18.14 17.52
C ILE A 144 -0.14 16.71 17.65
N LEU A 145 -0.11 16.14 18.86
CA LEU A 145 -0.69 14.82 19.12
C LEU A 145 -2.21 14.81 18.89
N ALA A 146 -2.92 15.88 19.27
CA ALA A 146 -4.34 16.03 18.99
C ALA A 146 -4.63 16.09 17.47
N ILE A 147 -3.87 16.88 16.71
CA ILE A 147 -3.97 16.95 15.24
C ILE A 147 -3.77 15.56 14.63
N ARG A 148 -2.74 14.84 15.07
CA ARG A 148 -2.48 13.46 14.61
C ARG A 148 -3.61 12.52 14.93
N HIS A 149 -4.12 12.58 16.15
CA HIS A 149 -5.21 11.73 16.58
C HIS A 149 -6.48 12.00 15.76
N GLN A 150 -6.82 13.26 15.52
CA GLN A 150 -7.94 13.65 14.66
C GLN A 150 -7.73 13.20 13.21
N THR A 151 -6.51 13.34 12.69
CA THR A 151 -6.15 12.87 11.35
C THR A 151 -6.29 11.35 11.22
N GLN A 152 -5.80 10.60 12.22
CA GLN A 152 -5.91 9.15 12.28
C GLN A 152 -7.35 8.69 12.47
N GLN A 153 -8.15 9.38 13.29
CA GLN A 153 -9.57 9.09 13.45
C GLN A 153 -10.34 9.41 12.18
N GLY A 154 -10.08 10.53 11.51
CA GLY A 154 -10.71 10.91 10.25
C GLY A 154 -10.39 9.89 9.15
N ALA A 155 -9.10 9.55 8.98
CA ALA A 155 -8.69 8.54 8.01
C ALA A 155 -9.22 7.14 8.36
N GLY A 156 -9.10 6.73 9.62
CA GLY A 156 -9.47 5.38 10.07
C GLY A 156 -10.98 5.14 10.20
N ARG A 157 -11.78 6.16 10.51
CA ARG A 157 -13.25 6.03 10.65
C ARG A 157 -14.01 6.34 9.37
N VAL A 158 -13.49 7.21 8.51
CA VAL A 158 -14.21 7.63 7.30
C VAL A 158 -13.62 6.97 6.05
N LEU A 159 -12.31 7.10 5.85
CA LEU A 159 -11.67 6.67 4.60
C LEU A 159 -11.42 5.16 4.56
N ALA A 160 -10.98 4.55 5.66
CA ALA A 160 -10.69 3.12 5.70
C ALA A 160 -11.96 2.24 5.50
N PRO A 161 -13.11 2.53 6.14
CA PRO A 161 -14.34 1.79 5.86
C PRO A 161 -14.84 2.05 4.44
N ALA A 162 -14.78 3.29 3.94
CA ALA A 162 -15.16 3.60 2.57
C ALA A 162 -14.33 2.81 1.53
N LEU A 163 -13.01 2.70 1.71
CA LEU A 163 -12.14 1.87 0.87
C LEU A 163 -12.48 0.38 1.00
N ARG A 164 -12.69 -0.09 2.23
CA ARG A 164 -13.01 -1.49 2.49
C ARG A 164 -14.33 -1.88 1.84
N ASP A 165 -15.35 -1.05 1.99
CA ASP A 165 -16.72 -1.35 1.58
C ASP A 165 -16.97 -1.06 0.11
N ARG A 166 -16.20 -0.18 -0.54
CA ARG A 166 -16.35 0.12 -1.97
C ARG A 166 -15.35 -0.59 -2.87
N ALA A 167 -14.11 -0.76 -2.44
CA ALA A 167 -13.08 -1.40 -3.27
C ALA A 167 -12.82 -2.84 -2.82
N ALA A 168 -12.43 -3.04 -1.55
CA ALA A 168 -11.97 -4.37 -1.11
C ALA A 168 -13.09 -5.42 -1.10
N SER A 169 -14.32 -5.05 -0.71
CA SER A 169 -15.50 -5.93 -0.75
C SER A 169 -15.84 -6.33 -2.18
N GLN A 170 -15.84 -5.38 -3.12
CA GLN A 170 -16.17 -5.62 -4.52
C GLN A 170 -15.11 -6.51 -5.18
N PHE A 171 -13.82 -6.23 -4.96
CA PHE A 171 -12.76 -7.10 -5.45
C PHE A 171 -12.82 -8.49 -4.80
N ARG A 172 -13.16 -8.58 -3.52
CA ARG A 172 -13.31 -9.87 -2.84
C ARG A 172 -14.46 -10.66 -3.45
N HIS A 173 -15.61 -10.05 -3.68
CA HIS A 173 -16.73 -10.70 -4.35
C HIS A 173 -16.35 -11.14 -5.76
N VAL A 174 -15.67 -10.30 -6.54
CA VAL A 174 -15.19 -10.69 -7.87
C VAL A 174 -14.23 -11.87 -7.79
N VAL A 175 -13.25 -11.86 -6.88
CA VAL A 175 -12.30 -12.97 -6.71
C VAL A 175 -12.99 -14.24 -6.19
N GLU A 176 -13.96 -14.14 -5.29
CA GLU A 176 -14.73 -15.26 -4.77
C GLU A 176 -15.63 -15.89 -5.85
N HIS A 177 -16.24 -15.09 -6.72
CA HIS A 177 -17.06 -15.61 -7.83
C HIS A 177 -16.20 -16.12 -8.99
N LEU A 178 -15.02 -15.52 -9.22
CA LEU A 178 -14.02 -16.05 -10.17
C LEU A 178 -13.35 -17.33 -9.64
N ARG A 179 -13.22 -17.49 -8.32
CA ARG A 179 -12.83 -18.74 -7.66
C ARG A 179 -14.03 -19.68 -7.59
N LEU A 180 -14.39 -20.25 -8.73
CA LEU A 180 -15.41 -21.30 -8.93
C LEU A 180 -15.77 -22.09 -7.65
N PRO A 181 -16.93 -21.84 -7.04
CA PRO A 181 -17.55 -22.78 -6.11
C PRO A 181 -18.22 -23.88 -6.92
N GLY A 182 -17.51 -25.00 -7.10
CA GLY A 182 -18.01 -26.17 -7.83
C GLY A 182 -17.70 -26.09 -9.33
N MET A 183 -16.90 -27.05 -9.80
CA MET A 183 -16.82 -27.33 -11.24
C MET A 183 -18.19 -27.86 -11.71
N GLY A 184 -19.06 -26.96 -12.15
CA GLY A 184 -20.04 -27.30 -13.17
C GLY A 184 -19.32 -27.80 -14.42
N PRO A 185 -19.99 -28.58 -15.29
CA PRO A 185 -19.36 -29.09 -16.50
C PRO A 185 -18.77 -27.91 -17.25
N ARG A 186 -17.43 -27.93 -17.42
CA ARG A 186 -16.76 -27.04 -18.38
C ARG A 186 -17.58 -27.14 -19.67
N PRO A 187 -17.92 -26.03 -20.34
CA PRO A 187 -18.45 -26.14 -21.69
C PRO A 187 -17.46 -27.03 -22.43
N ALA A 188 -17.91 -28.24 -22.76
CA ALA A 188 -17.11 -29.15 -23.53
C ALA A 188 -16.99 -28.43 -24.86
N PHE A 189 -15.84 -27.82 -25.11
CA PHE A 189 -15.44 -27.45 -26.45
C PHE A 189 -15.38 -28.77 -27.21
N ALA A 190 -16.53 -29.17 -27.73
CA ALA A 190 -16.74 -30.39 -28.46
C ALA A 190 -15.96 -30.26 -29.77
N GLY A 191 -14.76 -30.83 -29.79
CA GLY A 191 -14.17 -31.49 -30.95
C GLY A 191 -14.21 -30.80 -32.32
N GLY A 192 -14.33 -29.47 -32.39
CA GLY A 192 -14.30 -28.74 -33.65
C GLY A 192 -12.90 -28.75 -34.27
N PRO A 193 -12.77 -28.79 -35.60
CA PRO A 193 -11.47 -28.77 -36.26
C PRO A 193 -10.69 -27.54 -35.80
N ARG A 194 -9.43 -27.74 -35.41
CA ARG A 194 -8.50 -26.65 -35.10
C ARG A 194 -8.44 -25.73 -36.32
N LEU A 195 -9.01 -24.53 -36.20
CA LEU A 195 -8.81 -23.48 -37.18
C LEU A 195 -7.29 -23.25 -37.35
N PRO A 196 -6.78 -23.20 -38.59
CA PRO A 196 -5.37 -22.94 -38.83
C PRO A 196 -5.02 -21.56 -38.29
N GLY A 197 -3.95 -21.52 -37.49
CA GLY A 197 -3.59 -20.39 -36.64
C GLY A 197 -3.55 -19.04 -37.34
N THR A 198 -4.46 -18.15 -36.95
CA THR A 198 -4.11 -16.74 -36.82
C THR A 198 -3.17 -16.60 -35.64
N ARG A 199 -1.87 -16.65 -35.97
CA ARG A 199 -0.78 -16.22 -35.10
C ARG A 199 -1.15 -14.82 -34.60
N MET A 200 -1.60 -14.71 -33.34
CA MET A 200 -1.65 -13.40 -32.70
C MET A 200 -0.25 -12.80 -32.81
N PRO A 201 -0.09 -11.53 -33.20
CA PRO A 201 1.21 -10.90 -33.21
C PRO A 201 1.71 -10.85 -31.77
N SER A 202 2.55 -11.82 -31.44
CA SER A 202 3.49 -11.83 -30.33
C SER A 202 4.60 -10.81 -30.61
N GLU A 203 4.23 -9.56 -30.89
CA GLU A 203 5.13 -8.45 -30.66
C GLU A 203 4.87 -8.00 -29.23
N SER A 204 5.67 -8.57 -28.31
CA SER A 204 6.09 -7.86 -27.12
C SER A 204 6.79 -6.58 -27.57
N ARG A 205 6.02 -5.55 -27.92
CA ARG A 205 6.52 -4.18 -27.85
C ARG A 205 6.95 -3.98 -26.41
N ASP A 206 8.23 -3.75 -26.23
CA ASP A 206 8.84 -3.26 -25.00
C ASP A 206 8.08 -2.02 -24.54
N PHE A 207 7.01 -2.21 -23.77
CA PHE A 207 6.26 -1.14 -23.13
C PHE A 207 6.82 -0.98 -21.71
N PRO A 208 7.55 0.11 -21.42
CA PRO A 208 8.06 0.40 -20.10
C PRO A 208 6.91 0.91 -19.23
N GLY A 209 6.07 0.02 -18.68
CA GLY A 209 4.96 0.48 -17.85
C GLY A 209 4.24 -0.61 -17.06
N LEU A 210 3.69 -1.62 -17.72
CA LEU A 210 2.71 -2.52 -17.09
C LEU A 210 3.30 -3.80 -16.49
N ALA A 211 4.26 -4.44 -17.16
CA ALA A 211 4.96 -5.61 -16.61
C ALA A 211 5.85 -5.27 -15.38
N ARG A 212 6.06 -3.98 -15.12
CA ARG A 212 6.79 -3.47 -13.94
C ARG A 212 5.88 -3.22 -12.73
N MET A 213 4.56 -3.33 -12.86
CA MET A 213 3.62 -3.06 -11.76
C MET A 213 3.32 -4.29 -10.90
N GLY A 214 3.34 -5.50 -11.46
CA GLY A 214 3.09 -6.74 -10.70
C GLY A 214 4.35 -7.35 -10.06
N TRP A 215 5.53 -7.01 -10.58
CA TRP A 215 6.84 -7.50 -10.14
C TRP A 215 7.81 -6.33 -10.08
N ARG A 216 7.52 -5.32 -9.25
CA ARG A 216 8.64 -4.58 -8.66
C ARG A 216 9.39 -5.60 -7.81
N LYS A 217 10.51 -6.11 -8.32
CA LYS A 217 11.62 -6.48 -7.43
C LYS A 217 11.70 -5.30 -6.46
N ASN A 218 11.40 -5.57 -5.19
CA ASN A 218 11.79 -4.67 -4.13
C ASN A 218 13.19 -4.21 -4.50
N ALA A 219 13.40 -2.90 -4.60
CA ALA A 219 14.72 -2.35 -4.81
C ALA A 219 15.68 -3.18 -3.96
N SER A 220 16.80 -3.63 -4.51
CA SER A 220 17.79 -4.41 -3.76
C SER A 220 18.34 -3.66 -2.52
N ASN A 221 17.86 -2.43 -2.28
CA ASN A 221 18.12 -1.58 -1.13
C ASN A 221 16.93 -1.41 -0.17
N LYS A 222 15.80 -2.12 -0.35
CA LYS A 222 14.75 -2.24 0.68
C LYS A 222 15.04 -3.47 1.54
N THR A 223 16.11 -3.38 2.33
CA THR A 223 16.26 -4.17 3.54
C THR A 223 15.13 -3.78 4.48
N ASN A 224 14.10 -4.62 4.54
CA ASN A 224 13.11 -4.55 5.61
C ASN A 224 13.87 -4.63 6.94
N SER A 225 13.83 -3.54 7.71
CA SER A 225 14.25 -3.44 9.11
C SER A 225 15.67 -3.93 9.44
N GLY A 226 16.66 -3.14 9.03
CA GLY A 226 17.50 -2.40 9.99
C GLY A 226 18.25 -3.17 11.07
N ASP A 227 19.28 -3.92 10.69
CA ASP A 227 20.51 -4.05 11.48
C ASP A 227 21.70 -4.16 10.50
N LYS A 228 22.84 -3.57 10.86
CA LYS A 228 24.11 -3.83 10.15
C LYS A 228 24.36 -5.35 10.21
N PRO A 229 24.95 -5.97 9.16
CA PRO A 229 25.25 -7.39 9.22
C PRO A 229 26.16 -7.66 10.42
N TYR A 230 25.74 -8.61 11.26
CA TYR A 230 26.51 -9.05 12.42
C TYR A 230 27.83 -9.69 11.98
N GLU A 231 28.86 -9.64 12.82
CA GLU A 231 30.17 -10.16 12.45
C GLU A 231 30.19 -11.70 12.42
N SER A 232 29.27 -12.34 13.16
CA SER A 232 29.11 -13.78 13.19
C SER A 232 27.64 -14.21 13.23
N LYS A 233 27.41 -15.47 12.84
CA LYS A 233 26.11 -16.16 12.96
C LYS A 233 25.61 -16.17 14.42
N GLU A 234 26.50 -16.46 15.36
CA GLU A 234 26.18 -16.54 16.79
C GLU A 234 25.67 -15.20 17.33
N GLU A 235 26.25 -14.10 16.88
CA GLU A 235 25.85 -12.75 17.26
C GLU A 235 24.45 -12.41 16.68
N ALA A 236 24.21 -12.76 15.41
CA ALA A 236 22.90 -12.60 14.77
C ALA A 236 21.81 -13.43 15.46
N GLU A 237 22.09 -14.69 15.81
CA GLU A 237 21.15 -15.55 16.52
C GLU A 237 20.83 -15.03 17.93
N LYS A 238 21.84 -14.54 18.65
CA LYS A 238 21.66 -13.96 19.98
C LYS A 238 20.76 -12.73 19.92
N ALA A 239 21.03 -11.81 18.99
CA ALA A 239 20.23 -10.61 18.79
C ALA A 239 18.79 -10.94 18.35
N ALA A 240 18.61 -11.94 17.48
CA ALA A 240 17.30 -12.40 17.05
C ALA A 240 16.48 -13.02 18.21
N ARG A 241 17.12 -13.82 19.06
CA ARG A 241 16.48 -14.40 20.25
C ARG A 241 16.10 -13.32 21.27
N GLU A 242 16.96 -12.34 21.47
CA GLU A 242 16.68 -11.19 22.34
C GLU A 242 15.51 -10.35 21.82
N ALA A 243 15.50 -10.04 20.53
CA ALA A 243 14.40 -9.33 19.88
C ALA A 243 13.07 -10.10 19.95
N ALA A 244 13.11 -11.42 19.82
CA ALA A 244 11.93 -12.27 19.99
C ALA A 244 11.42 -12.31 21.44
N GLY A 245 12.31 -12.16 22.43
CA GLY A 245 11.96 -12.08 23.85
C GLY A 245 11.34 -10.74 24.26
N GLN A 246 11.76 -9.64 23.64
CA GLN A 246 11.22 -8.30 23.89
C GLN A 246 9.96 -7.99 23.06
N GLY A 247 9.77 -8.68 21.93
CA GLY A 247 8.83 -8.37 20.86
C GLY A 247 7.34 -8.72 21.06
N GLY A 248 6.90 -9.04 22.27
CA GLY A 248 5.51 -9.48 22.52
C GLY A 248 5.23 -10.83 21.86
N ARG A 249 4.17 -10.94 21.03
CA ARG A 249 3.84 -12.17 20.29
C ARG A 249 4.79 -12.35 19.11
N SER A 250 5.98 -12.89 19.36
CA SER A 250 6.99 -13.16 18.35
C SER A 250 7.54 -14.58 18.41
N ARG A 251 8.10 -15.08 17.30
CA ARG A 251 8.75 -16.39 17.21
C ARG A 251 10.07 -16.26 16.46
N PHE A 252 11.14 -16.74 17.08
CA PHE A 252 12.41 -16.97 16.40
C PHE A 252 12.28 -18.13 15.42
N ARG A 253 12.78 -17.94 14.20
CA ARG A 253 12.87 -18.96 13.17
C ARG A 253 14.35 -19.15 12.82
N PRO A 254 14.84 -20.41 12.78
CA PRO A 254 16.22 -20.71 12.43
C PRO A 254 16.53 -20.33 10.97
N GLU A 255 17.77 -20.60 10.58
CA GLU A 255 18.40 -20.14 9.35
C GLU A 255 17.53 -20.29 8.10
N CYS A 256 17.54 -19.24 7.28
CA CYS A 256 16.96 -19.28 5.95
C CYS A 256 17.75 -20.22 5.05
N ARG A 257 17.10 -20.77 4.02
CA ARG A 257 17.76 -21.62 3.01
C ARG A 257 18.95 -20.94 2.29
N SER A 258 19.05 -19.60 2.35
CA SER A 258 20.18 -18.82 1.83
C SER A 258 21.41 -18.76 2.75
N ASP A 259 21.30 -19.29 3.96
CA ASP A 259 22.39 -19.49 4.93
C ASP A 259 23.19 -18.21 5.27
N ASP A 260 22.50 -17.06 5.33
CA ASP A 260 23.10 -15.75 5.59
C ASP A 260 22.29 -14.86 6.55
N HIS A 261 21.16 -15.35 7.05
CA HIS A 261 20.34 -14.66 8.05
C HIS A 261 19.40 -15.60 8.81
N VAL A 262 19.00 -15.15 10.00
CA VAL A 262 17.90 -15.73 10.80
C VAL A 262 16.71 -14.77 10.85
N HIS A 263 15.54 -15.25 11.28
CA HIS A 263 14.31 -14.45 11.28
C HIS A 263 13.63 -14.37 12.65
N VAL A 264 12.92 -13.26 12.87
CA VAL A 264 11.95 -13.11 13.94
C VAL A 264 10.61 -12.73 13.32
N ASP A 265 9.61 -13.60 13.46
CA ASP A 265 8.25 -13.36 13.01
C ASP A 265 7.45 -12.70 14.13
N TYR A 266 6.79 -11.58 13.83
CA TYR A 266 5.91 -10.87 14.76
C TYR A 266 4.46 -11.12 14.36
N PHE A 267 3.65 -11.59 15.30
CA PHE A 267 2.25 -11.96 15.05
C PHE A 267 1.28 -10.85 15.41
N ASN A 268 0.24 -10.68 14.59
CA ASN A 268 -0.88 -9.81 14.91
C ASN A 268 -1.81 -10.45 15.97
N LYS A 269 -2.87 -9.73 16.35
CA LYS A 269 -3.87 -10.24 17.30
C LYS A 269 -4.58 -11.53 16.85
N HIS A 270 -4.62 -11.79 15.54
CA HIS A 270 -5.22 -12.99 14.93
C HIS A 270 -4.26 -14.18 14.85
N GLY A 271 -3.00 -14.02 15.29
CA GLY A 271 -1.99 -15.08 15.20
C GLY A 271 -1.37 -15.24 13.81
N GLU A 272 -1.59 -14.29 12.90
CA GLU A 272 -0.97 -14.26 11.58
C GLU A 272 0.35 -13.48 11.63
N VAL A 273 1.32 -13.85 10.80
CA VAL A 273 2.59 -13.11 10.69
C VAL A 273 2.32 -11.72 10.10
N SER A 274 2.54 -10.68 10.91
CA SER A 274 2.37 -9.29 10.52
C SER A 274 3.59 -8.73 9.81
N HIS A 275 4.79 -9.08 10.29
CA HIS A 275 6.06 -8.75 9.67
C HIS A 275 7.15 -9.70 10.18
N THR A 276 8.21 -9.84 9.39
CA THR A 276 9.39 -10.66 9.72
C THR A 276 10.62 -9.77 9.72
N LYS A 277 11.35 -9.73 10.82
CA LYS A 277 12.66 -9.05 10.92
C LYS A 277 13.77 -10.04 10.58
N HIS A 278 14.74 -9.60 9.79
CA HIS A 278 15.87 -10.41 9.33
C HIS A 278 17.14 -9.96 10.07
N PHE A 279 17.94 -10.92 10.52
CA PHE A 279 19.20 -10.68 11.21
C PHE A 279 20.34 -11.30 10.39
N PRO A 280 20.93 -10.54 9.45
CA PRO A 280 21.96 -11.04 8.55
C PRO A 280 23.35 -11.04 9.21
N TRP A 281 24.24 -11.96 8.81
CA TRP A 281 25.65 -11.95 9.22
C TRP A 281 26.59 -11.96 8.02
N LYS A 282 27.84 -11.55 8.22
CA LYS A 282 28.87 -11.61 7.18
C LYS A 282 29.30 -13.06 6.94
N LYS A 283 29.24 -13.52 5.69
CA LYS A 283 29.87 -14.78 5.29
C LYS A 283 31.39 -14.60 5.32
N LYS A 284 32.10 -15.49 6.02
CA LYS A 284 33.56 -15.60 5.88
C LYS A 284 33.84 -15.98 4.43
N LYS A 285 34.55 -15.10 3.72
CA LYS A 285 35.06 -15.38 2.36
C LYS A 285 36.20 -16.37 2.44
#